data_AF-V4PB61-F1
#
_entry.id   AF-V4PB61-F1
#
_cell.length_a   1.000
_cell.length_b   1.000
_cell.length_c   1.000
_cell.angle_alpha   90.00
_cell.angle_beta   90.00
_cell.angle_gamma   90.00
#
_symmetry.space_group_name_H-M   'P 1'
#
loop_
_entity.id
_entity.type
_entity.pdbx_description
1 polymer ?
#
loop_
_entity_poly.entity_id
_entity_poly.type
_entity_poly.pdbx_seq_one_letter_code
_entity_poly.pdbx_strand_id
1 'polypeptide(L)'
;MDSQILAAALLGGAMIGLAAGGLYLTTGRIAGISSLYGDAVLRRPQAWRWLFLAGLILAGLLARPLGLTVPEALGHGPLWLAAAGLLVGFGTRLGNGCTSGHGVCGLARLSWRSLTAVLVFMATAGVTVYVVRHILKAA
;
A
#
# COMPACT_ATOMS: atom_id res chain seq x y z
N MET A 1 -20.56 -17.26 -7.21
CA MET A 1 -19.49 -16.53 -6.51
C MET A 1 -19.01 -17.45 -5.41
N ASP A 2 -17.82 -18.00 -5.53
CA ASP A 2 -17.36 -19.07 -4.66
C ASP A 2 -17.25 -18.57 -3.23
N SER A 3 -17.90 -19.27 -2.29
CA SER A 3 -17.89 -18.94 -0.86
C SER A 3 -16.48 -18.81 -0.29
N GLN A 4 -15.52 -19.52 -0.88
CA GLN A 4 -14.10 -19.45 -0.54
C GLN A 4 -13.47 -18.08 -0.84
N ILE A 5 -13.82 -17.44 -1.96
CA ILE A 5 -13.30 -16.11 -2.33
C ILE A 5 -13.82 -15.06 -1.35
N LEU A 6 -15.11 -15.14 -1.00
CA LEU A 6 -15.71 -14.23 -0.03
C LEU A 6 -15.07 -14.39 1.36
N ALA A 7 -14.88 -15.63 1.81
CA ALA A 7 -14.23 -15.91 3.09
C ALA A 7 -12.79 -15.37 3.12
N ALA A 8 -12.00 -15.59 2.06
CA ALA A 8 -10.65 -15.07 1.96
C ALA A 8 -10.59 -13.54 1.96
N ALA A 9 -11.50 -12.88 1.23
CA ALA A 9 -11.59 -11.42 1.19
C ALA A 9 -11.96 -10.82 2.56
N LEU A 10 -12.91 -11.44 3.27
CA LEU A 10 -13.30 -11.02 4.62
C LEU A 10 -12.17 -11.23 5.63
N LEU A 11 -11.48 -12.39 5.59
CA LEU A 11 -10.33 -12.67 6.44
C LEU A 11 -9.20 -11.68 6.20
N GLY A 12 -8.82 -11.45 4.94
CA GLY A 12 -7.78 -10.49 4.58
C GLY A 12 -8.15 -9.07 5.03
N GLY A 13 -9.39 -8.64 4.79
CA GLY A 13 -9.91 -7.35 5.24
C GLY A 13 -9.87 -7.20 6.77
N ALA A 14 -10.29 -8.24 7.51
CA ALA A 14 -10.23 -8.27 8.96
C ALA A 14 -8.78 -8.17 9.47
N MET A 15 -7.83 -8.89 8.86
CA MET A 15 -6.41 -8.82 9.24
C MET A 15 -5.82 -7.42 9.01
N ILE A 16 -6.10 -6.81 7.86
CA ILE A 16 -5.65 -5.43 7.56
C ILE A 16 -6.29 -4.43 8.54
N GLY A 17 -7.58 -4.58 8.80
CA GLY A 17 -8.32 -3.73 9.75
C GLY A 17 -7.79 -3.84 11.17
N LEU A 18 -7.54 -5.06 11.66
CA LEU A 18 -6.93 -5.31 12.97
C LEU A 18 -5.52 -4.74 13.06
N ALA A 19 -4.69 -4.89 12.02
CA ALA A 19 -3.35 -4.32 12.00
C ALA A 19 -3.37 -2.78 12.01
N ALA A 20 -4.19 -2.15 11.16
CA ALA A 20 -4.31 -0.70 11.07
C ALA A 20 -4.95 -0.09 12.33
N GLY A 21 -6.00 -0.72 12.84
CA GLY A 21 -6.68 -0.34 14.07
C GLY A 21 -5.80 -0.52 15.30
N GLY A 22 -5.12 -1.67 15.41
CA GLY A 22 -4.17 -1.94 16.48
C GLY A 22 -3.03 -0.93 16.52
N LEU A 23 -2.48 -0.56 15.36
CA LEU A 23 -1.47 0.50 15.28
C LEU A 23 -2.02 1.85 15.77
N TYR A 24 -3.23 2.21 15.35
CA TYR A 24 -3.89 3.44 15.78
C TYR A 24 -4.17 3.46 17.28
N LEU A 25 -4.65 2.35 17.85
CA LEU A 25 -4.97 2.24 19.27
C LEU A 25 -3.71 2.26 20.17
N THR A 26 -2.62 1.65 19.72
CA THR A 26 -1.38 1.57 20.51
C THR A 26 -0.50 2.81 20.39
N THR A 27 -0.46 3.46 19.21
CA THR A 27 0.45 4.59 18.95
C THR A 27 -0.25 5.93 18.71
N GLY A 28 -1.58 5.93 18.56
CA GLY A 28 -2.37 7.10 18.16
C GLY A 28 -2.14 7.53 16.69
N ARG A 29 -1.41 6.73 15.90
CA ARG A 29 -0.99 7.10 14.54
C ARG A 29 -1.69 6.28 13.48
N ILE A 30 -1.94 6.94 12.36
CA ILE A 30 -2.59 6.36 11.18
C ILE A 30 -1.58 5.50 10.40
N ALA A 31 -2.01 4.32 9.93
CA ALA A 31 -1.21 3.43 9.11
C ALA A 31 -1.06 3.94 7.66
N GLY A 32 -0.19 4.93 7.46
CA GLY A 32 0.26 5.37 6.14
C GLY A 32 1.69 4.88 5.89
N ILE A 33 1.87 3.88 5.02
CA ILE A 33 3.18 3.22 4.81
C ILE A 33 4.23 4.22 4.33
N SER A 34 3.93 5.08 3.34
CA SER A 34 4.88 6.07 2.83
C SER A 34 5.28 7.12 3.88
N SER A 35 4.32 7.58 4.69
CA SER A 35 4.59 8.51 5.80
C SER A 35 5.37 7.84 6.92
N LEU A 36 5.09 6.56 7.20
CA LEU A 36 5.77 5.79 8.23
C LEU A 36 7.23 5.56 7.85
N TYR A 37 7.48 5.14 6.61
CA TYR A 37 8.81 5.01 6.05
C TYR A 37 9.56 6.34 6.05
N GLY A 38 8.93 7.40 5.52
CA GLY A 38 9.54 8.72 5.48
C GLY A 38 9.91 9.24 6.87
N ASP A 39 9.04 9.07 7.87
CA ASP A 39 9.36 9.50 9.22
C ASP A 39 10.39 8.60 9.91
N ALA A 40 10.39 7.28 9.63
CA ALA A 40 11.35 6.33 10.20
C ALA A 40 12.78 6.61 9.73
N VAL A 41 12.93 6.99 8.46
CA VAL A 41 14.23 7.28 7.84
C VAL A 41 14.69 8.72 8.11
N LEU A 42 13.81 9.71 7.93
CA LEU A 42 14.24 11.12 7.79
C LEU A 42 13.98 11.99 9.02
N ARG A 43 13.07 11.59 9.93
CA ARG A 43 12.57 12.52 10.96
C ARG A 43 12.75 12.03 12.38
N ARG A 44 12.18 10.87 12.70
CA ARG A 44 12.10 10.33 14.05
C ARG A 44 12.21 8.81 13.96
N PRO A 45 13.44 8.25 13.95
CA PRO A 45 13.65 6.81 13.96
C PRO A 45 13.14 6.26 15.30
N GLN A 46 11.97 5.65 15.28
CA GLN A 46 11.36 4.98 16.43
C GLN A 46 11.29 3.49 16.14
N ALA A 47 11.65 2.65 17.11
CA ALA A 47 11.76 1.21 16.93
C ALA A 47 10.47 0.57 16.39
N TRP A 48 9.29 0.99 16.87
CA TRP A 48 8.00 0.44 16.42
C TRP A 48 7.74 0.65 14.92
N ARG A 49 8.26 1.74 14.32
CA ARG A 49 8.08 2.03 12.89
C ARG A 49 8.86 1.03 12.05
N TRP A 50 10.10 0.77 12.46
CA TRP A 50 10.96 -0.23 11.84
C TRP A 50 10.44 -1.64 12.04
N LEU A 51 9.92 -1.96 13.24
CA LEU A 51 9.24 -3.24 13.51
C LEU A 51 8.01 -3.44 12.60
N PHE A 52 7.19 -2.41 12.43
CA PHE A 52 6.04 -2.48 11.52
C PHE A 52 6.46 -2.69 10.06
N LEU A 53 7.45 -1.92 9.58
CA LEU A 53 7.98 -2.06 8.22
C LEU A 53 8.66 -3.42 8.00
N ALA A 54 9.42 -3.90 8.98
CA ALA A 54 10.04 -5.22 8.95
C ALA A 54 8.98 -6.32 8.92
N GLY A 55 7.90 -6.19 9.70
CA GLY A 55 6.76 -7.11 9.67
C GLY A 55 6.09 -7.17 8.30
N LEU A 56 5.90 -6.01 7.63
CA LEU A 56 5.35 -5.94 6.28
C LEU A 56 6.25 -6.64 5.25
N ILE A 57 7.56 -6.42 5.32
CA ILE A 57 8.54 -7.07 4.44
C ILE A 57 8.57 -8.57 4.71
N LEU A 58 8.65 -8.97 5.98
CA LEU A 58 8.71 -10.36 6.40
C LEU A 58 7.46 -11.13 5.97
N ALA A 59 6.27 -10.53 6.08
CA ALA A 59 5.02 -11.12 5.59
C ALA A 59 5.08 -11.42 4.08
N GLY A 60 5.64 -10.50 3.28
CA GLY A 60 5.84 -10.70 1.84
C GLY A 60 6.87 -11.79 1.53
N LEU A 61 7.98 -11.83 2.27
CA LEU A 61 9.04 -12.85 2.10
C LEU A 61 8.55 -14.25 2.51
N LEU A 62 7.74 -14.35 3.55
CA LEU A 62 7.18 -15.61 4.04
C LEU A 62 5.98 -16.10 3.21
N ALA A 63 5.39 -15.27 2.36
CA ALA A 63 4.21 -15.67 1.58
C ALA A 63 4.48 -16.90 0.68
N ARG A 64 5.59 -16.89 -0.07
CA ARG A 64 5.99 -18.01 -0.95
C ARG A 64 6.26 -19.33 -0.18
N PRO A 65 7.12 -19.37 0.84
CA PRO A 65 7.39 -20.62 1.57
C PRO A 65 6.18 -21.15 2.35
N LEU A 66 5.22 -20.29 2.69
CA LEU A 66 3.94 -20.70 3.28
C LEU A 66 2.92 -21.23 2.26
N GLY A 67 3.31 -21.35 0.99
CA GLY A 67 2.45 -21.89 -0.08
C GLY A 67 1.40 -20.89 -0.59
N LEU A 68 1.53 -19.60 -0.29
CA LEU A 68 0.63 -18.58 -0.84
C LEU A 68 0.99 -18.29 -2.29
N THR A 69 -0.01 -18.12 -3.14
CA THR A 69 0.17 -17.68 -4.52
C THR A 69 0.60 -16.22 -4.52
N VAL A 70 1.80 -15.97 -5.04
CA VAL A 70 2.38 -14.62 -5.10
C VAL A 70 2.56 -14.28 -6.58
N PRO A 71 2.12 -13.09 -7.04
CA PRO A 71 2.33 -12.69 -8.42
C PRO A 71 3.81 -12.86 -8.81
N GLU A 72 4.06 -13.35 -10.01
CA GLU A 72 5.41 -13.34 -10.54
C GLU A 72 5.93 -11.90 -10.59
N ALA A 73 7.22 -11.73 -10.31
CA ALA A 73 7.84 -10.43 -10.39
C ALA A 73 7.65 -9.94 -11.83
N LEU A 74 7.02 -8.76 -11.97
CA LEU A 74 6.97 -8.02 -13.21
C LEU A 74 8.40 -8.00 -13.77
N GLY A 75 8.63 -8.57 -14.95
CA GLY A 75 9.96 -8.79 -15.56
C GLY A 75 10.71 -7.52 -15.97
N HIS A 76 10.48 -6.43 -15.24
CA HIS A 76 11.02 -5.11 -15.48
C HIS A 76 12.39 -4.98 -14.82
N GLY A 77 13.33 -4.37 -15.53
CA GLY A 77 14.68 -4.16 -15.04
C GLY A 77 14.75 -3.24 -13.79
N PRO A 78 15.85 -3.26 -13.05
CA PRO A 78 16.01 -2.51 -11.80
C PRO A 78 15.84 -1.00 -11.99
N LEU A 79 16.19 -0.46 -13.16
CA LEU A 79 16.01 0.96 -13.48
C LEU A 79 14.53 1.36 -13.51
N TRP A 80 13.66 0.49 -14.04
CA TRP A 80 12.23 0.75 -14.08
C TRP A 80 11.62 0.77 -12.67
N LEU A 81 12.03 -0.19 -11.83
CA LEU A 81 11.60 -0.25 -10.43
C LEU A 81 12.08 0.98 -9.64
N ALA A 82 13.31 1.44 -9.89
CA ALA A 82 13.85 2.65 -9.27
C ALA A 82 13.04 3.90 -9.70
N ALA A 83 12.78 4.06 -11.00
CA ALA A 83 11.98 5.16 -11.53
C ALA A 83 10.54 5.14 -10.97
N ALA A 84 9.90 3.96 -10.94
CA ALA A 84 8.58 3.78 -10.37
C ALA A 84 8.56 4.13 -8.87
N GLY A 85 9.56 3.65 -8.10
CA GLY A 85 9.70 3.96 -6.69
C GLY A 85 9.87 5.47 -6.42
N LEU A 86 10.68 6.16 -7.22
CA LEU A 86 10.85 7.61 -7.13
C LEU A 86 9.56 8.36 -7.42
N LEU A 87 8.84 8.00 -8.50
CA LEU A 87 7.56 8.62 -8.86
C LEU A 87 6.50 8.41 -7.77
N VAL A 88 6.39 7.19 -7.24
CA VAL A 88 5.47 6.88 -6.14
C VAL A 88 5.87 7.63 -4.86
N GLY A 89 7.16 7.65 -4.52
CA GLY A 89 7.68 8.38 -3.36
C GLY A 89 7.38 9.87 -3.43
N PHE A 90 7.66 10.50 -4.58
CA PHE A 90 7.37 11.91 -4.82
C PHE A 90 5.86 12.18 -4.79
N GLY A 91 5.07 11.39 -5.51
CA GLY A 91 3.62 11.55 -5.58
C GLY A 91 2.92 11.42 -4.23
N THR A 92 3.33 10.43 -3.41
CA THR A 92 2.76 10.26 -2.06
C THR A 92 3.14 11.40 -1.11
N ARG A 93 4.31 12.03 -1.31
CA ARG A 93 4.69 13.24 -0.57
C ARG A 93 3.82 14.44 -0.97
N LEU A 94 3.61 14.63 -2.27
CA LEU A 94 2.79 15.71 -2.82
C LEU A 94 1.31 15.57 -2.39
N GLY A 95 0.78 14.35 -2.39
CA GLY A 95 -0.57 14.04 -1.90
C GLY A 95 -0.74 14.11 -0.37
N ASN A 96 0.34 14.35 0.39
CA ASN A 96 0.40 14.27 1.84
C ASN A 96 -0.13 12.93 2.39
N GLY A 97 0.15 11.84 1.68
CA GLY A 97 -0.34 10.51 2.03
C GLY A 97 -0.23 9.52 0.89
N CYS A 98 -0.49 8.26 1.21
CA CYS A 98 -0.52 7.15 0.27
C CYS A 98 -1.88 6.46 0.31
N THR A 99 -2.08 5.48 -0.58
CA THR A 99 -3.34 4.71 -0.67
C THR A 99 -3.65 3.92 0.60
N SER A 100 -2.66 3.45 1.37
CA SER A 100 -2.92 2.83 2.68
C SER A 100 -3.47 3.83 3.71
N GLY A 101 -2.88 5.03 3.78
CA GLY A 101 -3.33 6.07 4.71
C GLY A 101 -4.68 6.68 4.35
N HIS A 102 -4.89 7.04 3.07
CA HIS A 102 -6.15 7.63 2.60
C HIS A 102 -7.23 6.58 2.36
N GLY A 103 -6.90 5.44 1.75
CA GLY A 103 -7.83 4.36 1.44
C GLY A 103 -8.26 3.61 2.68
N VAL A 104 -7.35 2.89 3.33
CA VAL A 104 -7.72 2.02 4.47
C VAL A 104 -8.16 2.86 5.66
N CYS A 105 -7.30 3.73 6.16
CA CYS A 105 -7.62 4.47 7.39
C CYS A 105 -8.46 5.73 7.14
N GLY A 106 -8.29 6.41 6.00
CA GLY A 106 -8.94 7.69 5.71
C GLY A 106 -10.41 7.54 5.34
N LEU A 107 -10.76 6.55 4.51
CA LEU A 107 -12.15 6.23 4.18
C LEU A 107 -12.90 5.66 5.39
N ALA A 108 -12.24 4.84 6.22
CA ALA A 108 -12.83 4.31 7.46
C ALA A 108 -13.25 5.42 8.44
N ARG A 109 -12.63 6.62 8.36
CA ARG A 109 -13.00 7.81 9.15
C ARG A 109 -13.97 8.76 8.42
N LEU A 110 -14.57 8.32 7.31
CA LEU A 110 -15.51 9.11 6.49
C LEU A 110 -14.96 10.50 6.07
N SER A 111 -13.66 10.58 5.78
CA SER A 111 -13.03 11.84 5.38
C SER A 111 -13.24 12.15 3.89
N TRP A 112 -13.93 13.26 3.59
CA TRP A 112 -14.09 13.76 2.21
C TRP A 112 -12.77 13.99 1.49
N ARG A 113 -11.76 14.52 2.18
CA ARG A 113 -10.40 14.69 1.62
C ARG A 113 -9.78 13.35 1.21
N SER A 114 -10.00 12.30 2.00
CA SER A 114 -9.46 10.98 1.68
C SER A 114 -10.21 10.34 0.52
N LEU A 115 -11.53 10.56 0.44
CA LEU A 115 -12.33 10.10 -0.69
C LEU A 115 -11.84 10.71 -2.00
N THR A 116 -11.65 12.04 -2.06
CA THR A 116 -11.15 12.70 -3.27
C THR A 116 -9.76 12.20 -3.65
N ALA A 117 -8.85 12.05 -2.68
CA ALA A 117 -7.51 11.50 -2.93
C ALA A 117 -7.54 10.08 -3.52
N VAL A 118 -8.38 9.19 -2.96
CA VAL A 118 -8.52 7.81 -3.45
C VAL A 118 -9.08 7.77 -4.86
N LEU A 119 -10.11 8.56 -5.15
CA LEU A 119 -10.70 8.65 -6.49
C LEU A 119 -9.65 9.09 -7.52
N VAL A 120 -8.87 10.12 -7.20
CA VAL A 120 -7.80 10.61 -8.08
C VAL A 120 -6.71 9.55 -8.28
N PHE A 121 -6.26 8.87 -7.21
CA PHE A 121 -5.28 7.80 -7.33
C PHE A 121 -5.77 6.65 -8.20
N MET A 122 -7.00 6.18 -7.99
CA MET A 122 -7.55 5.05 -8.74
C MET A 122 -7.82 5.41 -10.19
N ALA A 123 -8.35 6.61 -10.46
CA ALA A 123 -8.55 7.09 -11.83
C ALA A 123 -7.20 7.20 -12.57
N THR A 124 -6.20 7.81 -11.94
CA THR A 124 -4.87 7.96 -12.54
C THR A 124 -4.20 6.61 -12.78
N ALA A 125 -4.32 5.68 -11.84
CA ALA A 125 -3.81 4.32 -11.99
C ALA A 125 -4.48 3.59 -13.15
N GLY A 126 -5.81 3.66 -13.25
CA GLY A 126 -6.57 3.06 -14.35
C GLY A 126 -6.17 3.63 -15.72
N VAL A 127 -6.08 4.96 -15.83
CA VAL A 127 -5.63 5.63 -17.06
C VAL A 127 -4.20 5.23 -17.40
N THR A 128 -3.29 5.23 -16.42
CA THR A 128 -1.89 4.84 -16.63
C THR A 128 -1.79 3.40 -17.13
N VAL A 129 -2.48 2.46 -16.50
CA VAL A 129 -2.50 1.06 -16.93
C VAL A 129 -3.09 0.91 -18.32
N TYR A 130 -4.17 1.64 -18.64
CA TYR A 130 -4.76 1.63 -19.98
C TYR A 130 -3.76 2.10 -21.03
N VAL A 131 -3.12 3.26 -20.81
CA VAL A 131 -2.13 3.83 -21.73
C VAL A 131 -0.94 2.89 -21.91
N VAL A 132 -0.35 2.41 -20.80
CA VAL A 132 0.86 1.56 -20.85
C VAL A 132 0.57 0.22 -21.54
N ARG A 133 -0.54 -0.45 -21.18
CA ARG A 133 -0.85 -1.79 -21.71
C ARG A 133 -1.48 -1.79 -23.10
N HIS A 134 -2.32 -0.81 -23.43
CA HIS A 134 -3.10 -0.83 -24.67
C HIS A 134 -2.57 0.12 -25.74
N ILE A 135 -2.06 1.29 -25.36
CA ILE A 135 -1.55 2.29 -26.32
C ILE A 135 -0.08 2.04 -26.59
N LEU A 136 0.74 2.01 -25.54
CA LEU A 136 2.18 1.82 -25.64
C LEU A 136 2.58 0.36 -25.88
N LYS A 137 1.67 -0.59 -25.59
CA LYS A 137 1.90 -2.04 -25.66
C LYS A 137 3.17 -2.48 -24.91
N ALA A 138 3.53 -1.76 -23.85
CA ALA A 138 4.61 -2.16 -22.98
C ALA A 138 4.10 -3.35 -22.14
N ALA A 139 4.72 -4.52 -22.35
CA ALA A 139 4.39 -5.79 -21.70
C ALA A 139 5.25 -5.99 -20.45
#